data_AF-A0A846EQ79-F1
#
_entry.id   AF-A0A846EQ79-F1
#
_cell.length_a   1.000
_cell.length_b   1.000
_cell.length_c   1.000
_cell.angle_alpha   90.00
_cell.angle_beta   90.00
_cell.angle_gamma   90.00
#
_symmetry.space_group_name_H-M   'P 1'
#
loop_
_entity.id
_entity.type
_entity.pdbx_description
1 polymer ?
#
loop_
_entity_poly.entity_id
_entity_poly.type
_entity_poly.pdbx_seq_one_letter_code
_entity_poly.pdbx_strand_id
1 'polypeptide(L)'
;MVKSYPSREMIYALAILKEVTYSERDDKAYFTFNATAKLCGTGNSGLKKDLQDKIYQLLGWYTKADLASRDKWIKGHTKFSDVIIAKIIEYYAFEAPESNDRVKDTFKAFAPIGIRNWAKEAVQYVEKEPTDNNPKEILASIDEKLSVIQQTVQELSQQFPVSDDGEQ
;
A
#
# COMPACT_ATOMS: atom_id res chain seq x y z
N MET A 1 43.85 5.82 -4.87
CA MET A 1 42.43 5.51 -4.57
C MET A 1 41.55 6.50 -5.32
N VAL A 2 40.86 6.05 -6.37
CA VAL A 2 39.89 6.89 -7.08
C VAL A 2 38.63 6.94 -6.22
N LYS A 3 38.21 8.13 -5.79
CA LYS A 3 36.91 8.32 -5.14
C LYS A 3 35.84 8.07 -6.20
N SER A 4 35.23 6.89 -6.18
CA SER A 4 34.03 6.60 -6.95
C SER A 4 32.91 7.46 -6.37
N TYR A 5 32.43 8.42 -7.15
CA TYR A 5 31.25 9.20 -6.80
C TYR A 5 30.01 8.43 -7.26
N PRO A 6 28.95 8.33 -6.43
CA PRO A 6 27.71 7.69 -6.83
C PRO A 6 27.13 8.40 -8.05
N SER A 7 26.52 7.63 -8.97
CA SER A 7 25.89 8.17 -10.16
C SER A 7 24.73 9.11 -9.78
N ARG A 8 24.32 9.96 -10.73
CA ARG A 8 23.24 10.94 -10.49
C ARG A 8 21.92 10.24 -10.17
N GLU A 9 21.66 9.09 -10.78
CA GLU A 9 20.51 8.22 -10.52
C GLU A 9 20.58 7.62 -9.11
N MET A 10 21.77 7.20 -8.67
CA MET A 10 21.99 6.62 -7.34
C MET A 10 21.83 7.65 -6.23
N ILE A 11 22.34 8.87 -6.43
CA ILE A 11 22.11 10.01 -5.51
C ILE A 11 20.61 10.30 -5.41
N TYR A 12 19.90 10.22 -6.53
CA TYR A 12 18.46 10.48 -6.58
C TYR A 12 17.65 9.41 -5.87
N ALA A 13 17.97 8.13 -6.11
CA ALA A 13 17.36 7.01 -5.39
C ALA A 13 17.58 7.16 -3.89
N LEU A 14 18.81 7.39 -3.43
CA LEU A 14 19.14 7.64 -2.01
C LEU A 14 18.37 8.83 -1.42
N ALA A 15 18.11 9.87 -2.21
CA ALA A 15 17.33 11.03 -1.78
C ALA A 15 15.83 10.77 -1.70
N ILE A 16 15.30 9.76 -2.41
CA ILE A 16 13.91 9.29 -2.24
C ILE A 16 13.84 8.37 -1.03
N LEU A 17 14.81 7.46 -0.87
CA LEU A 17 14.86 6.47 0.21
C LEU A 17 14.80 7.12 1.61
N LYS A 18 15.51 8.25 1.81
CA LYS A 18 15.46 9.02 3.08
C LYS A 18 14.09 9.59 3.42
N GLU A 19 13.16 9.57 2.47
CA GLU A 19 11.85 10.20 2.56
C GLU A 19 10.70 9.17 2.43
N VAL A 20 11.05 7.88 2.51
CA VAL A 20 10.12 6.75 2.60
C VAL A 20 10.19 6.19 4.01
N THR A 21 9.02 5.90 4.58
CA THR A 21 8.90 5.21 5.87
C THR A 21 7.89 4.08 5.76
N TYR A 22 8.09 3.00 6.48
CA TYR A 22 7.17 1.86 6.52
C TYR A 22 6.55 1.72 7.91
N SER A 23 5.23 1.50 7.97
CA SER A 23 4.50 1.19 9.21
C SER A 23 4.22 -0.31 9.26
N GLU A 24 4.86 -1.02 10.19
CA GLU A 24 4.57 -2.44 10.46
C GLU A 24 3.12 -2.63 10.91
N ARG A 25 2.60 -1.70 11.72
CA ARG A 25 1.24 -1.78 12.26
C ARG A 25 0.16 -1.76 11.19
N ASP A 26 0.36 -0.96 10.14
CA ASP A 26 -0.65 -0.70 9.13
C ASP A 26 -0.39 -1.43 7.81
N ASP A 27 0.72 -2.19 7.72
CA ASP A 27 1.26 -2.79 6.49
C ASP A 27 1.28 -1.79 5.31
N LYS A 28 1.79 -0.59 5.57
CA LYS A 28 1.78 0.53 4.61
C LYS A 28 3.12 1.23 4.55
N ALA A 29 3.56 1.53 3.33
CA ALA A 29 4.62 2.49 3.11
C ALA A 29 4.05 3.90 2.96
N TYR A 30 4.81 4.88 3.42
CA TYR A 30 4.46 6.29 3.45
C TYR A 30 5.59 7.12 2.85
N PHE A 31 5.24 8.02 1.94
CA PHE A 31 6.16 8.82 1.14
C PHE A 31 5.90 10.29 1.40
N THR A 32 6.95 11.08 1.62
CA THR A 32 6.76 12.54 1.73
C THR A 32 6.27 13.14 0.41
N PHE A 33 5.80 14.38 0.49
CA PHE A 33 5.51 15.18 -0.71
C PHE A 33 6.72 15.29 -1.66
N ASN A 34 7.92 15.47 -1.11
CA ASN A 34 9.12 15.65 -1.91
C ASN A 34 9.63 14.33 -2.51
N ALA A 35 9.47 13.20 -1.82
CA ALA A 35 9.64 11.86 -2.41
C ALA A 35 8.69 11.66 -3.60
N THR A 36 7.43 12.06 -3.44
CA THR A 36 6.39 11.96 -4.47
C THR A 36 6.74 12.81 -5.69
N ALA A 37 7.16 14.07 -5.48
CA ALA A 37 7.61 14.96 -6.54
C ALA A 37 8.74 14.34 -7.37
N LYS A 38 9.72 13.78 -6.65
CA LYS A 38 10.89 13.15 -7.23
C LYS A 38 10.54 11.91 -8.07
N LEU A 39 9.65 11.05 -7.55
CA LEU A 39 9.16 9.88 -8.28
C LEU A 39 8.41 10.27 -9.56
N CYS A 40 7.68 11.38 -9.50
CA CYS A 40 6.95 11.94 -10.64
C CYS A 40 7.83 12.73 -11.63
N GLY A 41 9.12 12.89 -11.33
CA GLY A 41 10.04 13.66 -12.17
C GLY A 41 9.73 15.16 -12.25
N THR A 42 8.93 15.70 -11.31
CA THR A 42 8.54 17.11 -11.27
C THR A 42 9.15 17.83 -10.06
N GLY A 43 9.22 19.16 -10.15
CA GLY A 43 9.60 19.99 -9.01
C GLY A 43 8.47 20.08 -7.99
N ASN A 44 8.80 20.38 -6.73
CA ASN A 44 7.81 20.55 -5.66
C ASN A 44 6.70 21.58 -6.00
N SER A 45 7.02 22.57 -6.85
CA SER A 45 6.08 23.60 -7.30
C SER A 45 5.07 23.07 -8.33
N GLY A 46 5.52 22.25 -9.29
CA GLY A 46 4.68 21.67 -10.35
C GLY A 46 3.73 20.63 -9.78
N LEU A 47 4.24 19.78 -8.89
CA LEU A 47 3.42 18.79 -8.19
C LEU A 47 2.29 19.46 -7.39
N LYS A 48 2.50 20.60 -6.72
CA LYS A 48 1.53 21.16 -5.77
C LYS A 48 0.16 21.51 -6.36
N LYS A 49 0.07 21.94 -7.61
CA LYS A 49 -1.20 22.43 -8.17
C LYS A 49 -2.05 21.29 -8.73
N ASP A 50 -1.46 20.46 -9.57
CA ASP A 50 -2.20 19.40 -10.28
C ASP A 50 -2.39 18.14 -9.42
N LEU A 51 -1.45 17.86 -8.50
CA LEU A 51 -1.54 16.72 -7.61
C LEU A 51 -2.65 16.88 -6.58
N GLN A 52 -2.89 18.10 -6.08
CA GLN A 52 -3.92 18.33 -5.09
C GLN A 52 -5.28 17.89 -5.64
N ASP A 53 -5.70 18.47 -6.77
CA ASP A 53 -6.98 18.16 -7.42
C ASP A 53 -7.13 16.68 -7.78
N LYS A 54 -6.05 16.02 -8.23
CA LYS A 54 -6.11 14.60 -8.57
C LYS A 54 -6.09 13.68 -7.35
N ILE A 55 -5.31 13.97 -6.29
CA ILE A 55 -5.40 13.25 -5.01
C ILE A 55 -6.82 13.33 -4.48
N TYR A 56 -7.46 14.49 -4.57
CA TYR A 56 -8.84 14.68 -4.10
C TYR A 56 -9.84 13.82 -4.89
N GLN A 57 -9.66 13.70 -6.20
CA GLN A 57 -10.46 12.78 -7.04
C GLN A 57 -10.18 11.31 -6.72
N LEU A 58 -8.91 10.94 -6.60
CA LEU A 58 -8.47 9.56 -6.34
C LEU A 58 -8.88 9.06 -4.94
N LEU A 59 -8.99 9.96 -3.96
CA LEU A 59 -9.45 9.66 -2.60
C LEU A 59 -10.98 9.73 -2.43
N GLY A 60 -11.72 10.13 -3.47
CA GLY A 60 -13.17 10.22 -3.45
C GLY A 60 -13.71 11.38 -2.59
N TRP A 61 -12.97 12.47 -2.44
CA TRP A 61 -13.36 13.63 -1.63
C TRP A 61 -14.03 14.70 -2.51
N TYR A 62 -15.34 14.55 -2.71
CA TYR A 62 -16.10 15.28 -3.72
C TYR A 62 -16.78 16.58 -3.26
N THR A 63 -16.79 16.95 -1.96
CA THR A 63 -17.63 18.07 -1.48
C THR A 63 -16.87 19.36 -1.14
N LYS A 64 -17.57 20.50 -1.19
CA LYS A 64 -17.02 21.82 -0.81
C LYS A 64 -16.74 21.95 0.70
N ALA A 65 -17.43 21.20 1.56
CA ALA A 65 -17.14 21.15 3.00
C ALA A 65 -15.80 20.45 3.27
N ASP A 66 -15.42 19.52 2.38
CA ASP A 66 -14.11 18.87 2.44
C ASP A 66 -12.98 19.85 2.12
N LEU A 67 -13.19 20.90 1.30
CA LEU A 67 -12.14 21.82 0.83
C LEU A 67 -11.41 22.60 1.95
N ALA A 68 -12.14 23.11 2.94
CA ALA A 68 -11.53 23.85 4.06
C ALA A 68 -10.78 22.91 5.01
N SER A 69 -11.31 21.71 5.23
CA SER A 69 -10.66 20.63 5.96
C SER A 69 -9.45 20.07 5.20
N ARG A 70 -9.47 20.11 3.86
CA ARG A 70 -8.45 19.63 2.91
C ARG A 70 -7.18 20.47 2.92
N ASP A 71 -7.30 21.80 2.89
CA ASP A 71 -6.14 22.69 2.97
C ASP A 71 -5.40 22.51 4.30
N LYS A 72 -6.16 22.28 5.37
CA LYS A 72 -5.64 21.92 6.69
C LYS A 72 -5.06 20.50 6.72
N TRP A 73 -5.68 19.56 6.01
CA TRP A 73 -5.23 18.17 5.89
C TRP A 73 -3.91 18.08 5.12
N ILE A 74 -3.75 18.73 3.97
CA ILE A 74 -2.49 18.73 3.20
C ILE A 74 -1.39 19.50 3.92
N LYS A 75 -1.71 20.63 4.55
CA LYS A 75 -0.75 21.33 5.41
C LYS A 75 -0.35 20.48 6.63
N GLY A 76 -1.23 19.59 7.08
CA GLY A 76 -0.99 18.68 8.20
C GLY A 76 -0.38 17.32 7.82
N HIS A 77 -0.57 16.85 6.58
CA HIS A 77 -0.10 15.56 6.09
C HIS A 77 1.24 15.73 5.41
N THR A 78 2.27 15.28 6.11
CA THR A 78 3.64 15.29 5.61
C THR A 78 3.96 14.08 4.73
N LYS A 79 3.06 13.08 4.68
CA LYS A 79 3.27 11.81 3.97
C LYS A 79 1.98 11.23 3.36
N PHE A 80 2.11 10.50 2.26
CA PHE A 80 1.04 9.78 1.55
C PHE A 80 1.32 8.27 1.53
N SER A 81 0.28 7.44 1.58
CA SER A 81 0.46 5.99 1.52
C SER A 81 0.83 5.51 0.12
N ASP A 82 1.48 4.37 0.06
CA ASP A 82 1.84 3.60 -1.13
C ASP A 82 0.73 3.48 -2.19
N VAL A 83 -0.52 3.20 -1.79
CA VAL A 83 -1.66 3.12 -2.71
C VAL A 83 -1.94 4.47 -3.39
N ILE A 84 -1.87 5.56 -2.62
CA ILE A 84 -2.07 6.91 -3.13
C ILE A 84 -0.93 7.26 -4.09
N ILE A 85 0.30 6.94 -3.72
CA ILE A 85 1.49 7.20 -4.54
C ILE A 85 1.44 6.43 -5.86
N ALA A 86 1.05 5.16 -5.85
CA ALA A 86 0.91 4.37 -7.07
C ALA A 86 -0.04 5.05 -8.07
N LYS A 87 -1.18 5.56 -7.58
CA LYS A 87 -2.16 6.29 -8.40
C LYS A 87 -1.66 7.64 -8.89
N ILE A 88 -0.88 8.33 -8.07
CA ILE A 88 -0.23 9.58 -8.48
C ILE A 88 0.77 9.30 -9.62
N ILE A 89 1.64 8.31 -9.47
CA ILE A 89 2.64 7.96 -10.48
C ILE A 89 1.96 7.53 -11.78
N GLU A 90 0.90 6.71 -11.69
CA GLU A 90 0.08 6.30 -12.83
C GLU A 90 -0.49 7.52 -13.57
N TYR A 91 -1.09 8.47 -12.85
CA TYR A 91 -1.59 9.71 -13.42
C TYR A 91 -0.50 10.51 -14.15
N TYR A 92 0.66 10.72 -13.52
CA TYR A 92 1.74 11.45 -14.17
C TYR A 92 2.35 10.69 -15.35
N ALA A 93 2.29 9.36 -15.37
CA ALA A 93 2.76 8.53 -16.48
C ALA A 93 1.86 8.59 -17.71
N PHE A 94 0.54 8.73 -17.55
CA PHE A 94 -0.39 8.56 -18.66
C PHE A 94 -1.34 9.73 -18.93
N GLU A 95 -1.66 10.53 -17.91
CA GLU A 95 -2.73 11.52 -17.98
C GLU A 95 -2.25 12.97 -17.79
N ALA A 96 -1.17 13.20 -17.03
CA ALA A 96 -0.73 14.56 -16.74
C ALA A 96 -0.15 15.26 -17.99
N PRO A 97 -0.43 16.57 -18.18
CA PRO A 97 0.18 17.36 -19.25
C PRO A 97 1.71 17.39 -19.20
N GLU A 98 2.27 17.28 -17.99
CA GLU A 98 3.72 17.28 -17.72
C GLU A 98 4.32 15.86 -17.72
N SER A 99 3.61 14.87 -18.27
CA SER A 99 4.12 13.50 -18.39
C SER A 99 5.46 13.47 -19.12
N ASN A 100 6.42 12.73 -18.56
CA ASN A 100 7.76 12.58 -19.10
C ASN A 100 8.21 11.12 -19.09
N ASP A 101 9.23 10.79 -19.89
CA ASP A 101 9.68 9.40 -20.01
C ASP A 101 10.17 8.82 -18.68
N ARG A 102 10.73 9.67 -17.82
CA ARG A 102 11.19 9.27 -16.49
C ARG A 102 10.06 8.74 -15.62
N VAL A 103 8.90 9.38 -15.56
CA VAL A 103 7.79 8.89 -14.72
C VAL A 103 7.15 7.63 -15.31
N LYS A 104 7.15 7.49 -16.64
CA LYS A 104 6.75 6.24 -17.30
C LYS A 104 7.70 5.10 -16.95
N ASP A 105 9.00 5.36 -16.91
CA ASP A 105 10.01 4.39 -16.48
C ASP A 105 9.88 4.05 -15.00
N THR A 106 9.62 5.05 -14.15
CA THR A 106 9.28 4.83 -12.72
C THR A 106 8.05 3.93 -12.60
N PHE A 107 6.97 4.19 -13.35
CA PHE A 107 5.77 3.37 -13.35
C PHE A 107 6.07 1.93 -13.79
N LYS A 108 6.80 1.76 -14.90
CA LYS A 108 7.21 0.43 -15.40
C LYS A 108 8.10 -0.32 -14.42
N ALA A 109 8.99 0.36 -13.71
CA ALA A 109 9.87 -0.23 -12.71
C ALA A 109 9.08 -0.73 -11.48
N PHE A 110 8.01 -0.05 -11.11
CA PHE A 110 7.14 -0.48 -10.00
C PHE A 110 6.06 -1.48 -10.41
N ALA A 111 5.68 -1.58 -11.68
CA ALA A 111 4.68 -2.54 -12.14
C ALA A 111 4.97 -4.02 -11.77
N PRO A 112 6.21 -4.55 -11.89
CA PRO A 112 6.51 -5.93 -11.56
C PRO A 112 6.71 -6.20 -10.06
N ILE A 113 7.31 -5.26 -9.32
CA ILE A 113 7.67 -5.46 -7.91
C ILE A 113 6.54 -4.97 -6.98
N GLY A 114 5.81 -3.95 -7.40
CA GLY A 114 4.86 -3.22 -6.57
C GLY A 114 5.56 -2.19 -5.68
N ILE A 115 4.99 -0.98 -5.58
CA ILE A 115 5.61 0.13 -4.84
C ILE A 115 5.79 -0.16 -3.34
N ARG A 116 4.94 -1.02 -2.76
CA ARG A 116 5.04 -1.46 -1.36
C ARG A 116 6.26 -2.35 -1.14
N ASN A 117 6.49 -3.34 -2.00
CA ASN A 117 7.63 -4.24 -1.87
C ASN A 117 8.94 -3.50 -2.13
N TRP A 118 8.95 -2.60 -3.14
CA TRP A 118 10.08 -1.70 -3.32
C TRP A 118 10.35 -0.86 -2.07
N ALA A 119 9.31 -0.34 -1.41
CA ALA A 119 9.47 0.43 -0.18
C ALA A 119 9.99 -0.44 0.99
N LYS A 120 9.56 -1.70 1.09
CA LYS A 120 10.10 -2.67 2.05
C LYS A 120 11.60 -2.89 1.82
N GLU A 121 12.02 -3.18 0.58
CA GLU A 121 13.43 -3.36 0.22
C GLU A 121 14.26 -2.08 0.49
N ALA A 122 13.71 -0.94 0.08
CA ALA A 122 14.28 0.39 0.24
C ALA A 122 14.66 0.74 1.68
N VAL A 123 13.77 0.44 2.63
CA VAL A 123 13.99 0.72 4.06
C VAL A 123 14.69 -0.44 4.77
N GLN A 124 15.16 -1.45 4.03
CA GLN A 124 15.72 -2.68 4.57
C GLN A 124 14.77 -3.36 5.56
N TYR A 125 13.47 -3.29 5.28
CA TYR A 125 12.46 -3.99 6.06
C TYR A 125 12.71 -5.49 5.89
N VAL A 126 13.17 -6.11 6.97
CA VAL A 126 13.16 -7.56 7.09
C VAL A 126 11.75 -7.90 7.51
N GLU A 127 10.99 -8.51 6.60
CA GLU A 127 9.75 -9.16 6.97
C GLU A 127 10.11 -10.14 8.08
N LYS A 128 9.65 -9.86 9.30
CA LYS A 128 9.75 -10.83 10.36
C LYS A 128 9.01 -12.05 9.80
N GLU A 129 9.75 -13.14 9.56
CA GLU A 129 9.17 -14.49 9.51
C GLU A 129 8.07 -14.48 10.58
N PRO A 130 6.83 -14.89 10.28
CA PRO A 130 5.71 -14.73 11.20
C PRO A 130 6.06 -15.32 12.56
N THR A 131 6.63 -14.49 13.42
CA THR A 131 6.84 -14.74 14.82
C THR A 131 5.46 -14.58 15.40
N ASP A 132 4.97 -15.66 15.97
CA ASP A 132 3.66 -15.78 16.63
C ASP A 132 2.53 -16.22 15.72
N ASN A 133 2.73 -17.37 15.08
CA ASN A 133 1.77 -18.42 15.35
C ASN A 133 2.54 -19.64 15.85
N ASN A 134 2.60 -19.84 17.17
CA ASN A 134 3.02 -21.12 17.73
C ASN A 134 2.16 -22.19 17.05
N PRO A 135 2.73 -23.17 16.33
CA PRO A 135 1.94 -24.17 15.62
C PRO A 135 0.92 -24.87 16.54
N LYS A 136 1.21 -24.94 17.84
CA LYS A 136 0.29 -25.46 18.86
C LYS A 136 -0.96 -24.59 19.07
N GLU A 137 -0.84 -23.27 18.97
CA GLU A 137 -1.97 -22.33 19.13
C GLU A 137 -2.87 -22.33 17.88
N ILE A 138 -2.28 -22.44 16.67
CA ILE A 138 -3.06 -22.68 15.45
C ILE A 138 -3.82 -24.00 15.57
N LEU A 139 -3.14 -25.08 15.96
CA LEU A 139 -3.76 -26.40 16.09
C LEU A 139 -4.88 -26.38 17.14
N ALA A 140 -4.66 -25.74 18.29
CA ALA A 140 -5.69 -25.57 19.31
C ALA A 140 -6.90 -24.77 18.80
N SER A 141 -6.68 -23.70 18.02
CA SER A 141 -7.78 -22.92 17.42
C SER A 141 -8.53 -23.71 16.34
N ILE A 142 -7.84 -24.57 15.59
CA ILE A 142 -8.46 -25.47 14.61
C ILE A 142 -9.32 -26.52 15.32
N ASP A 143 -8.80 -27.14 16.38
CA ASP A 143 -9.52 -28.14 17.17
C ASP A 143 -10.77 -27.56 17.83
N GLU A 144 -10.68 -26.35 18.39
CA GLU A 144 -11.82 -25.62 18.94
C GLU A 144 -12.90 -25.41 17.86
N LYS A 145 -12.51 -24.91 16.68
CA LYS A 145 -13.46 -24.68 15.57
C LYS A 145 -14.07 -25.98 15.04
N LEU A 146 -13.29 -27.07 14.97
CA LEU A 146 -13.79 -28.38 14.56
C LEU A 146 -14.82 -28.93 15.54
N SER A 147 -14.60 -28.76 16.86
CA SER A 147 -15.58 -29.20 17.86
C SER A 147 -16.91 -28.45 17.76
N VAL A 148 -16.87 -27.13 17.51
CA VAL A 148 -18.08 -26.32 17.26
C VAL A 148 -18.80 -26.79 16.01
N ILE A 149 -18.08 -27.07 14.92
CA ILE A 149 -18.67 -27.60 13.69
C ILE A 149 -19.33 -28.96 13.93
N GLN A 150 -18.66 -29.87 14.64
CA GLN A 150 -19.20 -31.19 14.96
C GLN A 150 -20.46 -31.09 15.80
N GLN A 151 -20.47 -30.23 16.82
CA GLN A 151 -21.65 -29.99 17.64
C GLN A 151 -22.79 -29.40 16.81
N THR A 152 -22.50 -28.42 15.95
CA THR A 152 -23.50 -27.81 15.06
C THR A 152 -24.09 -28.85 14.10
N VAL A 153 -23.26 -29.72 13.52
CA VAL A 153 -23.71 -30.81 12.65
C VAL A 153 -24.56 -31.81 13.41
N GLN A 154 -24.22 -32.12 14.66
CA GLN A 154 -25.00 -33.02 15.51
C GLN A 154 -26.37 -32.43 15.87
N GLU A 155 -26.42 -31.14 16.23
CA GLU A 155 -27.66 -30.41 16.49
C GLU A 155 -28.55 -30.34 15.24
N LEU A 156 -27.97 -30.07 14.07
CA LEU A 156 -28.70 -30.06 12.80
C LEU A 156 -29.21 -31.46 12.42
N SER A 157 -28.44 -32.51 12.67
CA SER A 157 -28.85 -33.90 12.40
C SER A 157 -30.01 -34.35 13.30
N GLN A 158 -30.12 -33.77 14.51
CA GLN A 158 -31.25 -34.02 15.40
C GLN A 158 -32.49 -33.20 15.02
N GLN A 159 -32.30 -31.98 14.49
CA GLN A 159 -33.40 -31.12 14.03
C GLN A 159 -33.97 -31.57 12.69
N PHE A 160 -33.13 -32.15 11.84
CA PHE A 160 -33.50 -32.68 10.53
C PHE A 160 -33.03 -34.14 10.44
N PRO A 161 -33.70 -35.08 11.14
CA PRO A 161 -33.39 -36.49 10.98
C PRO A 161 -33.57 -36.84 9.51
N VAL A 162 -32.53 -37.36 8.88
CA VAL A 162 -32.62 -37.91 7.53
C VAL A 162 -33.53 -39.13 7.64
N SER A 163 -34.77 -39.00 7.17
CA SER A 163 -35.63 -40.16 6.95
C SER A 163 -34.94 -41.04 5.91
N ASP A 164 -34.59 -42.26 6.29
CA ASP A 164 -34.14 -43.29 5.37
C ASP A 164 -35.38 -43.79 4.58
N ASP A 165 -35.99 -42.92 3.78
CA ASP A 165 -37.02 -43.29 2.82
C ASP A 165 -36.32 -43.83 1.58
N GLY A 166 -35.73 -45.00 1.75
CA GLY A 166 -34.86 -45.60 0.76
C GLY A 166 -34.60 -47.08 0.99
N GLU A 167 -35.60 -47.87 1.38
CA GLU A 167 -35.73 -49.29 1.00
C GLU A 167 -37.06 -49.90 1.51
N GLN A 168 -38.07 -49.91 0.63
CA GLN A 168 -38.95 -51.03 0.22
C GLN A 168 -40.33 -50.54 -0.23
#